data_AF-A0A2N2DAH9-F1
#
_entry.id   AF-A0A2N2DAH9-F1
#
_cell.length_a   1.000
_cell.length_b   1.000
_cell.length_c   1.000
_cell.angle_alpha   90.00
_cell.angle_beta   90.00
_cell.angle_gamma   90.00
#
_symmetry.space_group_name_H-M   'P 1'
#
loop_
_entity.id
_entity.type
_entity.pdbx_description
1 polymer ?
#
loop_
_entity_poly.entity_id
_entity_poly.type
_entity_poly.pdbx_seq_one_letter_code
_entity_poly.pdbx_strand_id
1 'polypeptide(L)' 'LIEAYDVSFSYIDNCCKITVVGEKMTGVPGVMAKIISSLSKVKVQILQTADSLSTIACLIHAKDLEVAVFALHETFGLHD' A
#
# COMPACT_ATOMS: atom_id res chain seq x y z
N LEU A 1 -5.48 24.76 -6.60
CA LEU A 1 -6.88 24.37 -6.90
C LEU A 1 -7.74 24.44 -5.65
N ILE A 2 -7.35 23.81 -4.54
CA ILE A 2 -8.10 23.87 -3.27
C ILE A 2 -8.10 25.29 -2.68
N GLU A 3 -6.99 26.04 -2.77
CA GLU A 3 -6.91 27.45 -2.34
C GLU A 3 -7.93 28.40 -3.01
N ALA A 4 -8.50 28.01 -4.15
CA ALA A 4 -9.50 28.80 -4.87
C ALA A 4 -10.92 28.64 -4.29
N TYR A 5 -11.12 27.61 -3.45
CA TYR A 5 -12.36 27.34 -2.75
C TYR A 5 -12.05 27.55 -1.27
N ASP A 6 -12.75 28.46 -0.59
CA ASP A 6 -12.57 28.77 0.84
C ASP A 6 -12.90 27.56 1.74
N VAL A 7 -12.03 26.56 1.72
CA VAL A 7 -12.21 25.24 2.31
C VAL A 7 -10.94 24.89 3.08
N SER A 8 -11.10 24.59 4.37
CA SER A 8 -10.01 24.08 5.20
C SER A 8 -9.58 22.68 4.73
N PHE A 9 -8.28 22.48 4.53
CA PHE A 9 -7.72 21.17 4.19
C PHE A 9 -6.48 20.86 5.03
N SER A 10 -6.12 19.58 5.06
CA SER A 10 -4.85 19.10 5.59
C SER A 10 -4.27 18.09 4.62
N TYR A 11 -2.95 17.87 4.67
CA TYR A 11 -2.27 16.90 3.83
C TYR A 11 -1.14 16.23 4.61
N ILE A 12 -0.73 15.08 4.14
CA ILE A 12 0.41 14.32 4.66
C ILE A 12 1.47 14.32 3.58
N ASP A 13 2.61 14.95 3.87
CA ASP A 13 3.78 14.93 2.99
C ASP A 13 4.58 13.62 3.12
N ASN A 14 5.52 13.42 2.19
CA ASN A 14 6.48 12.30 2.24
C ASN A 14 5.79 10.94 2.33
N CYS A 15 4.76 10.73 1.49
CA CYS A 15 4.16 9.43 1.29
C CYS A 15 4.87 8.69 0.15
N CYS A 16 4.82 7.36 0.17
CA CYS A 16 5.17 6.54 -0.98
C CYS A 16 4.05 5.55 -1.30
N LYS A 17 3.95 5.17 -2.57
CA LYS A 17 3.01 4.17 -3.06
C LYS A 17 3.76 2.87 -3.33
N ILE A 18 3.35 1.79 -2.67
CA ILE A 18 3.79 0.43 -2.96
C ILE A 18 2.66 -0.30 -3.67
N THR A 19 2.97 -1.10 -4.68
CA THR A 19 1.98 -1.81 -5.48
C THR A 19 2.39 -3.27 -5.62
N VAL A 20 1.53 -4.17 -5.15
CA VAL A 20 1.63 -5.60 -5.48
C VAL A 20 0.97 -5.81 -6.83
N VAL A 21 1.67 -6.47 -7.75
CA VAL A 21 1.22 -6.72 -9.13
C VAL A 21 1.15 -8.22 -9.37
N GLY A 22 0.08 -8.68 -10.01
CA GLY A 22 -0.07 -10.07 -10.43
C GLY A 22 -1.24 -10.28 -11.40
N GLU A 23 -1.00 -11.03 -12.48
CA GLU A 23 -2.09 -11.50 -13.32
C GLU A 23 -2.97 -12.46 -12.52
N LYS A 24 -4.26 -12.14 -12.35
CA LYS A 24 -5.27 -12.88 -11.56
C LYS A 24 -5.29 -12.62 -10.06
N MET A 25 -4.92 -11.43 -9.59
CA MET A 25 -5.24 -11.02 -8.21
C MET A 25 -6.76 -10.95 -7.97
N THR A 26 -7.54 -10.55 -8.98
CA THR A 26 -9.01 -10.57 -8.93
C THR A 26 -9.54 -12.00 -8.81
N GLY A 27 -10.39 -12.24 -7.82
CA GLY A 27 -11.06 -13.53 -7.61
C GLY A 27 -10.25 -14.54 -6.81
N VAL A 28 -9.01 -14.24 -6.41
CA VAL A 28 -8.25 -15.03 -5.43
C VAL A 28 -8.52 -14.48 -4.03
N PRO A 29 -9.32 -15.18 -3.20
CA PRO A 29 -9.64 -14.69 -1.87
C PRO A 29 -8.38 -14.57 -1.01
N GLY A 30 -8.28 -13.49 -0.25
CA GLY A 30 -7.26 -13.33 0.79
C GLY A 30 -5.97 -12.64 0.36
N VAL A 31 -5.79 -12.22 -0.90
CA VAL A 31 -4.59 -11.46 -1.31
C VAL A 31 -4.52 -10.11 -0.56
N MET A 32 -5.62 -9.34 -0.55
CA MET A 32 -5.70 -8.10 0.23
C MET A 32 -5.47 -8.34 1.73
N ALA A 33 -6.04 -9.42 2.28
CA ALA A 33 -5.86 -9.78 3.69
C ALA A 33 -4.39 -10.11 4.01
N LYS A 34 -3.67 -10.79 3.10
CA LYS A 34 -2.22 -11.05 3.23
C LYS A 34 -1.42 -9.76 3.23
N ILE A 35 -1.73 -8.82 2.33
CA ILE A 35 -1.06 -7.50 2.25
C ILE A 35 -1.25 -6.74 3.57
N ILE A 36 -2.50 -6.58 4.03
CA ILE A 36 -2.80 -5.87 5.28
C ILE A 36 -2.12 -6.55 6.47
N SER A 37 -2.20 -7.88 6.56
CA SER A 37 -1.57 -8.64 7.66
C SER A 37 -0.05 -8.49 7.66
N SER A 38 0.59 -8.54 6.49
CA SER A 38 2.03 -8.36 6.34
C SER A 38 2.49 -6.99 6.84
N LEU A 39 1.90 -5.91 6.32
CA LEU A 39 2.25 -4.54 6.71
C LEU A 39 1.94 -4.26 8.19
N SER A 40 0.83 -4.80 8.71
CA SER A 40 0.46 -4.64 10.13
C SER A 40 1.46 -5.34 11.07
N LYS A 41 1.98 -6.52 10.70
CA LYS A 41 2.98 -7.25 11.51
C LYS A 41 4.27 -6.47 11.69
N VAL A 42 4.69 -5.72 10.67
CA VAL A 42 5.88 -4.86 10.70
C VAL A 42 5.56 -3.41 11.10
N LYS A 43 4.34 -3.15 11.60
CA LYS A 43 3.88 -1.84 12.10
C LYS A 43 3.89 -0.72 11.05
N VAL A 44 3.75 -1.06 9.77
CA VAL A 44 3.61 -0.09 8.70
C VAL A 44 2.15 0.39 8.64
N GLN A 45 1.95 1.69 8.79
CA GLN A 45 0.62 2.29 8.69
C GLN A 45 0.20 2.42 7.22
N ILE A 46 -0.95 1.85 6.88
CA ILE A 46 -1.60 2.04 5.59
C ILE A 46 -2.44 3.32 5.66
N LEU A 47 -2.09 4.33 4.86
CA LEU A 47 -2.80 5.61 4.76
C LEU A 47 -3.99 5.51 3.80
N GLN A 48 -3.81 4.79 2.71
CA GLN A 48 -4.85 4.59 1.70
C GLN A 48 -4.60 3.29 0.93
N THR A 49 -5.67 2.73 0.36
CA THR A 49 -5.59 1.58 -0.56
C THR A 49 -6.34 1.88 -1.85
N ALA A 50 -5.87 1.30 -2.95
CA ALA A 50 -6.55 1.29 -4.24
C ALA A 50 -6.21 0.00 -4.98
N ASP A 51 -7.17 -0.60 -5.68
CA ASP A 51 -6.98 -1.86 -6.40
C ASP A 51 -7.50 -1.80 -7.84
N SER A 52 -7.08 -2.78 -8.64
CA SER A 52 -7.51 -2.99 -10.02
C SER A 52 -7.61 -4.49 -10.33
N LEU A 53 -7.75 -4.85 -11.60
CA LEU A 53 -7.80 -6.25 -12.04
C LEU A 53 -6.51 -7.04 -11.67
N SER A 54 -5.37 -6.35 -11.64
CA SER A 54 -4.05 -6.98 -11.52
C SER A 54 -3.14 -6.32 -10.50
N THR A 55 -3.65 -5.34 -9.75
CA THR A 55 -2.83 -4.59 -8.78
C THR A 55 -3.57 -4.29 -7.50
N ILE A 56 -2.83 -4.25 -6.39
CA ILE A 56 -3.26 -3.65 -5.13
C ILE A 56 -2.17 -2.68 -4.70
N ALA A 57 -2.52 -1.40 -4.61
CA ALA A 57 -1.67 -0.32 -4.18
C ALA A 57 -2.00 0.10 -2.75
N CYS A 58 -0.97 0.37 -1.95
CA CYS A 58 -1.06 0.96 -0.63
C CYS A 58 -0.23 2.24 -0.61
N LEU A 59 -0.85 3.32 -0.12
CA LEU A 59 -0.14 4.54 0.26
C LEU A 59 0.33 4.40 1.70
N ILE A 60 1.62 4.63 1.94
CA ILE A 60 2.26 4.54 3.26
C ILE A 60 3.18 5.75 3.46
N HIS A 61 3.70 5.95 4.67
CA HIS A 61 4.77 6.92 4.89
C HIS A 61 6.06 6.47 4.20
N ALA A 62 6.79 7.38 3.55
CA ALA A 62 8.01 7.05 2.82
C ALA A 62 9.12 6.45 3.70
N LYS A 63 9.15 6.82 4.99
CA LYS A 63 10.08 6.25 5.99
C LYS A 63 9.92 4.73 6.18
N ASP A 64 8.77 4.19 5.84
CA ASP A 64 8.41 2.78 6.04
C ASP A 64 8.65 1.93 4.77
N LEU A 65 9.12 2.55 3.68
CA LEU A 65 9.24 1.94 2.35
C LEU A 65 10.02 0.62 2.37
N GLU A 66 11.23 0.64 2.91
CA GLU A 66 12.16 -0.49 2.84
C GLU A 66 11.61 -1.71 3.59
N VAL A 67 11.10 -1.49 4.81
CA VAL A 67 10.47 -2.51 5.65
C VAL A 67 9.20 -3.05 5.00
N ALA A 68 8.37 -2.18 4.41
CA ALA A 68 7.14 -2.58 3.73
C ALA A 68 7.41 -3.45 2.51
N VAL A 69 8.37 -3.06 1.66
CA VAL A 69 8.77 -3.83 0.47
C VAL A 69 9.30 -5.20 0.88
N PHE A 70 10.24 -5.25 1.83
CA PHE A 70 10.78 -6.51 2.32
C PHE A 70 9.69 -7.44 2.87
N ALA A 71 8.81 -6.94 3.74
CA ALA A 71 7.73 -7.73 4.32
C ALA A 71 6.75 -8.28 3.25
N LEU A 72 6.47 -7.51 2.21
CA LEU A 72 5.62 -7.96 1.10
C LEU A 72 6.33 -9.01 0.23
N HIS A 73 7.60 -8.80 -0.10
CA HIS A 73 8.39 -9.82 -0.82
C HIS A 73 8.42 -11.14 -0.05
N GLU A 74 8.70 -11.11 1.26
CA GLU A 74 8.66 -12.28 2.13
C GLU A 74 7.27 -12.96 2.13
N THR A 75 6.20 -12.18 2.19
CA THR A 75 4.82 -12.69 2.24
C THR A 75 4.41 -13.42 0.95
N PHE A 76 4.95 -12.98 -0.19
CA PHE A 76 4.64 -13.55 -1.50
C PHE A 76 5.73 -14.49 -2.04
N GLY A 77 6.79 -14.75 -1.27
CA GLY A 77 7.86 -15.68 -1.67
C GLY A 77 8.77 -15.12 -2.76
N LEU A 78 8.89 -13.79 -2.87
CA LEU A 78 9.66 -13.09 -3.90
C LEU A 78 11.05 -12.67 -3.41
N HIS A 79 11.69 -13.53 -2.62
CA HIS A 79 13.01 -13.29 -2.07
C HIS A 79 14.05 -13.36 -3.21
N ASP A 80 14.69 -12.24 -3.52
CA ASP A 80 15.97 -12.19 -4.22
C ASP A 80 17.09 -11.92 -3.19
#